data_AF-A0A7X5FAB9-F1
#
_entry.id   AF-A0A7X5FAB9-F1
#
_cell.length_a   1.000
_cell.length_b   1.000
_cell.length_c   1.000
_cell.angle_alpha   90.00
_cell.angle_beta   90.00
_cell.angle_gamma   90.00
#
_symmetry.space_group_name_H-M   'P 1'
#
loop_
_entity.id
_entity.type
_entity.pdbx_description
1 polymer ?
#
loop_
_entity_poly.entity_id
_entity_poly.type
_entity_poly.pdbx_seq_one_letter_code
_entity_poly.pdbx_strand_id
1 'polypeptide(L)'
;MDFLVEDVFAQIIKGEAPAEIVYEDEFVMAFKDINPKARFHALMVPKVEGLVTGLDVHAENLDVFGRLFLAAKYVSDLEDLDTYKLHMNVGTVGGQVVPRVHMHQLSSDYAPNLECSALTDLVYYEDDNTIAFQHENPVCEHHVVIQLKNPEFESGLDVRETNLEEYGNLFWVAKSVSQQLEIEGYKLFMNVAPNQTSSPFTCFHMLSPDYKTEL
;
A
#
# COMPACT_ATOMS: atom_id res chain seq x y z
N MET A 1 17.48 -13.87 -7.84
CA MET A 1 17.55 -14.27 -9.25
C MET A 1 16.38 -13.65 -10.00
N ASP A 2 16.47 -12.53 -10.69
CA ASP A 2 17.38 -11.38 -10.60
C ASP A 2 16.54 -10.18 -11.05
N PHE A 3 16.49 -9.13 -10.23
CA PHE A 3 16.02 -7.83 -10.69
C PHE A 3 17.06 -7.31 -11.70
N LEU A 4 16.94 -7.71 -12.96
CA LEU A 4 17.81 -7.29 -14.07
C LEU A 4 17.36 -5.96 -14.69
N VAL A 5 16.66 -5.12 -13.94
CA VAL A 5 16.18 -3.82 -14.42
C VAL A 5 16.83 -2.77 -13.54
N GLU A 6 17.53 -1.83 -14.16
CA GLU A 6 18.00 -0.63 -13.49
C GLU A 6 16.83 0.02 -12.74
N ASP A 7 17.06 0.48 -11.51
CA ASP A 7 16.06 1.22 -10.75
C ASP A 7 15.77 2.56 -11.44
N VAL A 8 14.81 2.53 -12.38
CA VAL A 8 14.37 3.70 -13.12
C VAL A 8 13.74 4.74 -12.20
N PHE A 9 13.20 4.33 -11.05
CA PHE A 9 12.66 5.28 -10.07
C PHE A 9 13.78 6.02 -9.34
N ALA A 10 14.93 5.40 -9.07
CA ALA A 10 16.12 6.12 -8.61
C ALA A 10 16.61 7.15 -9.63
N GLN A 11 16.56 6.83 -10.93
CA GLN A 11 16.89 7.80 -11.99
C GLN A 11 15.90 8.97 -12.01
N ILE A 12 14.59 8.71 -11.84
CA ILE A 12 13.56 9.76 -11.72
C ILE A 12 13.82 10.65 -10.50
N ILE A 13 14.10 10.05 -9.33
CA ILE A 13 14.40 10.78 -8.08
C ILE A 13 15.64 11.69 -8.25
N LYS A 14 16.63 11.26 -9.04
CA LYS A 14 17.83 12.04 -9.36
C LYS A 14 17.63 13.08 -10.47
N GLY A 15 16.47 13.09 -11.12
CA GLY A 15 16.20 13.94 -12.29
C GLY A 15 16.92 13.49 -13.56
N GLU A 16 17.40 12.24 -13.61
CA GLU A 16 18.10 11.63 -14.75
C GLU A 16 17.12 11.02 -15.77
N ALA A 17 15.90 10.70 -15.35
CA ALA A 17 14.81 10.22 -16.19
C ALA A 17 13.57 11.13 -16.08
N PRO A 18 12.79 11.31 -17.18
CA PRO A 18 11.62 12.17 -17.16
C PRO A 18 10.46 11.54 -16.39
N ALA A 19 9.73 12.35 -15.62
CA ALA A 19 8.47 11.98 -14.98
C ALA A 19 7.58 13.22 -14.82
N GLU A 20 6.26 13.03 -14.85
CA GLU A 20 5.30 14.07 -14.47
C GLU A 20 5.11 14.02 -12.95
N ILE A 21 5.91 14.82 -12.23
CA ILE A 21 5.87 14.91 -10.77
C ILE A 21 4.59 15.64 -10.35
N VAL A 22 3.80 14.99 -9.49
CA VAL A 22 2.56 15.55 -8.91
C VAL A 22 2.74 15.96 -7.45
N TYR A 23 3.74 15.40 -6.77
CA TYR A 23 4.09 15.77 -5.39
C TYR A 23 5.56 15.42 -5.13
N GLU A 24 6.26 16.25 -4.36
CA GLU A 24 7.60 15.94 -3.89
C GLU A 24 7.87 16.65 -2.56
N ASP A 25 8.43 15.92 -1.60
CA ASP A 25 9.01 16.47 -0.38
C ASP A 25 10.43 15.91 -0.12
N GLU A 26 10.92 16.07 1.10
CA GLU A 26 12.23 15.56 1.53
C GLU A 26 12.32 14.02 1.48
N PHE A 27 11.21 13.31 1.70
CA PHE A 27 11.15 11.88 1.95
C PHE A 27 10.48 11.06 0.85
N VAL A 28 9.54 11.63 0.11
CA VAL A 28 8.72 10.93 -0.90
C VAL A 28 8.62 11.78 -2.17
N MET A 29 8.67 11.12 -3.32
CA MET A 29 8.31 11.68 -4.61
C MET A 29 7.12 10.90 -5.17
N ALA A 30 6.13 11.62 -5.69
CA ALA A 30 5.02 11.03 -6.42
C ALA A 30 4.95 11.57 -7.85
N PHE A 31 4.78 10.66 -8.81
CA PHE A 31 4.70 10.98 -10.23
C PHE A 31 3.69 10.09 -10.95
N LYS A 32 3.13 10.58 -12.05
CA LYS A 32 2.16 9.81 -12.84
C LYS A 32 2.80 8.59 -13.48
N ASP A 33 2.07 7.47 -13.45
CA ASP A 33 2.46 6.25 -14.14
C ASP A 33 2.38 6.49 -15.67
N ILE A 34 3.40 6.03 -16.40
CA ILE A 34 3.49 6.17 -17.86
C ILE A 34 2.50 5.28 -18.61
N ASN A 35 1.95 4.25 -17.95
CA ASN A 35 0.96 3.29 -18.45
C ASN A 35 -0.25 3.24 -17.50
N PRO A 36 -1.05 4.32 -17.41
CA PRO A 36 -2.13 4.43 -16.44
C PRO A 36 -3.18 3.32 -16.58
N LYS A 37 -3.64 2.78 -15.45
CA LYS A 37 -4.71 1.76 -15.36
C LYS A 37 -6.05 2.30 -14.90
N ALA A 38 -6.13 3.60 -14.67
CA ALA A 38 -7.31 4.33 -14.24
C ALA A 38 -7.20 5.79 -14.75
N ARG A 39 -8.26 6.59 -14.62
CA ARG A 39 -8.23 8.02 -15.00
C ARG A 39 -7.09 8.79 -14.34
N PHE A 40 -6.81 8.50 -13.07
CA PHE A 40 -5.63 8.96 -12.36
C PHE A 40 -4.83 7.74 -11.90
N HIS A 41 -3.52 7.74 -12.19
CA HIS A 41 -2.61 6.69 -11.72
C HIS A 41 -1.25 7.33 -11.42
N ALA A 42 -0.85 7.33 -10.16
CA ALA A 42 0.44 7.84 -9.70
C ALA A 42 1.17 6.82 -8.81
N LEU A 43 2.48 7.00 -8.68
CA LEU A 43 3.39 6.12 -7.94
C LEU A 43 4.03 6.91 -6.81
N MET A 44 3.92 6.41 -5.58
CA MET A 44 4.43 7.05 -4.36
C MET A 44 5.69 6.31 -3.99
N VAL A 45 6.83 6.97 -4.15
CA VAL A 45 8.14 6.34 -4.06
C VAL A 45 8.94 7.02 -2.95
N PRO A 46 9.41 6.30 -1.92
CA PRO A 46 10.29 6.89 -0.92
C PRO A 46 11.61 7.29 -1.58
N LYS A 47 12.26 8.34 -1.06
CA LYS A 47 13.56 8.83 -1.53
C LYS A 47 14.74 8.12 -0.84
N VAL A 48 14.49 7.45 0.30
CA VAL A 48 15.47 6.63 1.03
C VAL A 48 16.00 5.51 0.15
N GLU A 49 17.31 5.45 -0.11
CA GLU A 49 17.92 4.41 -0.94
C GLU A 49 17.87 3.01 -0.28
N GLY A 50 18.03 1.95 -1.06
CA GLY A 50 18.16 0.57 -0.56
C GLY A 50 16.85 -0.17 -0.27
N LEU A 51 15.70 0.50 -0.34
CA LEU A 51 14.38 -0.14 -0.25
C LEU A 51 13.95 -0.66 -1.63
N VAL A 52 14.20 -1.95 -1.88
CA VAL A 52 13.95 -2.65 -3.14
C VAL A 52 12.51 -3.13 -3.24
N THR A 53 11.92 -3.59 -2.14
CA THR A 53 10.58 -4.19 -2.13
C THR A 53 9.87 -3.93 -0.81
N GLY A 54 8.54 -4.10 -0.76
CA GLY A 54 7.78 -4.04 0.49
C GLY A 54 8.29 -5.02 1.55
N LEU A 55 9.02 -6.07 1.17
CA LEU A 55 9.70 -6.99 2.10
C LEU A 55 10.84 -6.33 2.90
N ASP A 56 11.31 -5.15 2.49
CA ASP A 56 12.36 -4.39 3.20
C ASP A 56 11.81 -3.56 4.38
N VAL A 57 10.51 -3.65 4.68
CA VAL A 57 9.94 -3.06 5.90
C VAL A 57 10.50 -3.73 7.16
N HIS A 58 10.86 -2.94 8.16
CA HIS A 58 11.32 -3.36 9.48
C HIS A 58 10.98 -2.29 10.54
N ALA A 59 11.18 -2.61 11.82
CA ALA A 59 10.72 -1.75 12.91
C ALA A 59 11.33 -0.33 12.87
N GLU A 60 12.55 -0.20 12.36
CA GLU A 60 13.29 1.07 12.31
C GLU A 60 12.95 1.95 11.09
N ASN A 61 12.10 1.50 10.17
CA ASN A 61 11.71 2.26 8.98
C ASN A 61 10.20 2.38 8.75
N LEU A 62 9.40 2.12 9.79
CA LEU A 62 7.93 2.19 9.69
C LEU A 62 7.46 3.58 9.25
N ASP A 63 8.11 4.64 9.73
CA ASP A 63 7.81 6.02 9.36
C ASP A 63 7.91 6.24 7.83
N VAL A 64 8.93 5.67 7.18
CA VAL A 64 9.12 5.76 5.72
C VAL A 64 7.94 5.14 4.96
N PHE A 65 7.43 4.00 5.44
CA PHE A 65 6.27 3.34 4.84
C PHE A 65 4.97 4.10 5.14
N GLY A 66 4.83 4.65 6.34
CA GLY A 66 3.71 5.54 6.70
C GLY A 66 3.64 6.77 5.81
N ARG A 67 4.79 7.33 5.41
CA ARG A 67 4.86 8.49 4.51
C ARG A 67 4.29 8.22 3.12
N LEU A 68 4.23 6.97 2.67
CA LEU A 68 3.57 6.63 1.40
C LEU A 68 2.07 6.93 1.46
N PHE A 69 1.43 6.58 2.58
CA PHE A 69 0.03 6.94 2.83
C PHE A 69 -0.15 8.46 2.93
N LEU A 70 0.76 9.15 3.63
CA LEU A 70 0.68 10.61 3.77
C LEU A 70 0.82 11.33 2.43
N ALA A 71 1.77 10.90 1.58
CA ALA A 71 1.91 11.43 0.23
C ALA A 71 0.65 11.17 -0.62
N ALA A 72 0.05 9.97 -0.53
CA ALA A 72 -1.20 9.69 -1.24
C ALA A 72 -2.36 10.59 -0.76
N LYS A 73 -2.45 10.88 0.54
CA LYS A 73 -3.42 11.85 1.08
C LYS A 73 -3.23 13.22 0.43
N TYR A 74 -2.00 13.76 0.43
CA TYR A 74 -1.73 15.07 -0.16
C TYR A 74 -1.97 15.11 -1.67
N VAL A 75 -1.58 14.07 -2.40
CA VAL A 75 -1.86 13.97 -3.84
C VAL A 75 -3.36 13.93 -4.11
N SER A 76 -4.14 13.28 -3.24
CA SER A 76 -5.61 13.28 -3.37
C SER A 76 -6.20 14.67 -3.23
N ASP A 77 -5.73 15.44 -2.25
CA ASP A 77 -6.17 16.82 -2.03
C ASP A 77 -5.77 17.74 -3.20
N LEU A 78 -4.60 17.51 -3.82
CA LEU A 78 -4.11 18.30 -4.96
C LEU A 78 -4.84 17.98 -6.27
N GLU A 79 -5.27 16.74 -6.46
CA GLU A 79 -5.88 16.23 -7.70
C GLU A 79 -7.41 16.08 -7.58
N ASP A 80 -8.00 16.65 -6.51
CA ASP A 80 -9.44 16.62 -6.22
C ASP A 80 -10.03 15.18 -6.25
N LEU A 81 -9.30 14.21 -5.67
CA LEU A 81 -9.70 12.81 -5.61
C LEU A 81 -10.45 12.51 -4.31
N ASP A 82 -11.78 12.64 -4.34
CA ASP A 82 -12.62 12.24 -3.21
C ASP A 82 -12.45 10.76 -2.86
N THR A 83 -12.33 9.88 -3.85
CA THR A 83 -12.19 8.43 -3.64
C THR A 83 -11.09 7.86 -4.51
N TYR A 84 -10.25 7.03 -3.92
CA TYR A 84 -9.10 6.44 -4.61
C TYR A 84 -8.73 5.08 -4.00
N LYS A 85 -7.77 4.43 -4.63
CA LYS A 85 -7.29 3.10 -4.29
C LYS A 85 -5.81 3.16 -4.10
N LEU A 86 -5.32 2.45 -3.09
CA LEU A 86 -3.90 2.22 -2.89
C LEU A 86 -3.60 0.76 -3.18
N HIS A 87 -2.55 0.52 -3.94
CA HIS A 87 -2.11 -0.83 -4.29
C HIS A 87 -0.59 -0.92 -4.28
N MET A 88 -0.04 -1.98 -3.71
CA MET A 88 1.38 -2.32 -3.84
C MET A 88 1.55 -3.79 -4.18
N ASN A 89 2.26 -4.08 -5.27
CA ASN A 89 2.77 -5.42 -5.57
C ASN A 89 4.08 -5.64 -4.80
N VAL A 90 4.17 -6.70 -3.99
CA VAL A 90 5.33 -6.98 -3.14
C VAL A 90 6.02 -8.26 -3.58
N GLY A 91 7.28 -8.13 -4.00
CA GLY A 91 8.12 -9.24 -4.46
C GLY A 91 7.77 -9.68 -5.89
N THR A 92 8.69 -10.41 -6.53
CA THR A 92 8.53 -10.84 -7.93
C THR A 92 7.30 -11.70 -8.14
N VAL A 93 7.02 -12.64 -7.22
CA VAL A 93 5.82 -13.50 -7.28
C VAL A 93 4.54 -12.72 -6.99
N GLY A 94 4.63 -11.62 -6.22
CA GLY A 94 3.52 -10.70 -5.98
C GLY A 94 3.17 -9.84 -7.19
N GLY A 95 4.02 -9.80 -8.22
CA GLY A 95 3.83 -8.99 -9.44
C GLY A 95 4.66 -7.71 -9.48
N GLN A 96 5.65 -7.55 -8.59
CA GLN A 96 6.51 -6.38 -8.59
C GLN A 96 7.46 -6.40 -9.80
N VAL A 97 7.44 -5.32 -10.59
CA VAL A 97 8.25 -5.19 -11.82
C VAL A 97 9.48 -4.29 -11.62
N VAL A 98 9.33 -3.16 -10.92
CA VAL A 98 10.43 -2.22 -10.65
C VAL A 98 11.04 -2.52 -9.27
N PRO A 99 12.38 -2.67 -9.14
CA PRO A 99 13.06 -3.03 -7.89
C PRO A 99 13.22 -1.84 -6.93
N ARG A 100 12.09 -1.17 -6.64
CA ARG A 100 12.00 -0.04 -5.72
C ARG A 100 10.67 -0.15 -4.98
N VAL A 101 10.63 0.13 -3.69
CA VAL A 101 9.33 0.29 -2.98
C VAL A 101 8.52 1.37 -3.66
N HIS A 102 7.28 1.07 -4.02
CA HIS A 102 6.33 2.06 -4.55
C HIS A 102 4.91 1.64 -4.23
N MET A 103 4.07 2.62 -3.93
CA MET A 103 2.64 2.42 -3.77
C MET A 103 1.91 3.11 -4.93
N HIS A 104 1.08 2.37 -5.63
CA HIS A 104 0.20 2.92 -6.65
C HIS A 104 -0.97 3.61 -5.99
N GLN A 105 -1.25 4.84 -6.38
CA GLN A 105 -2.52 5.52 -6.14
C GLN A 105 -3.32 5.55 -7.44
N LEU A 106 -4.52 4.98 -7.42
CA LEU A 106 -5.40 4.89 -8.58
C LEU A 106 -6.75 5.55 -8.27
N SER A 107 -7.35 6.22 -9.24
CA SER A 107 -8.73 6.69 -9.11
C SER A 107 -9.71 5.51 -8.99
N SER A 108 -10.92 5.79 -8.46
CA SER A 108 -11.91 4.78 -8.09
C SER A 108 -12.46 3.92 -9.24
N ASP A 109 -12.22 4.28 -10.50
CA ASP A 109 -12.56 3.46 -11.67
C ASP A 109 -11.66 2.23 -11.88
N TYR A 110 -10.54 2.14 -11.17
CA TYR A 110 -9.73 0.91 -11.13
C TYR A 110 -10.48 -0.22 -10.41
N ALA A 111 -10.27 -1.48 -10.77
CA ALA A 111 -10.79 -2.66 -10.07
C ALA A 111 -9.65 -3.41 -9.35
N PRO A 112 -9.88 -4.18 -8.27
CA PRO A 112 -11.16 -4.59 -7.68
C PRO A 112 -11.72 -3.61 -6.62
N ASN A 113 -13.01 -3.73 -6.29
CA ASN A 113 -13.56 -3.16 -5.06
C ASN A 113 -13.61 -4.25 -4.00
N LEU A 114 -12.65 -4.26 -3.08
CA LEU A 114 -12.65 -5.16 -1.93
C LEU A 114 -13.42 -4.52 -0.78
N GLU A 115 -14.49 -5.19 -0.35
CA GLU A 115 -15.24 -4.78 0.84
C GLU A 115 -14.44 -5.10 2.09
N CYS A 116 -14.62 -4.30 3.15
CA CYS A 116 -14.13 -4.66 4.47
C CYS A 116 -14.80 -5.95 4.98
N SER A 117 -14.04 -6.76 5.72
CA SER A 117 -14.55 -7.96 6.38
C SER A 117 -14.96 -7.68 7.82
N ALA A 118 -16.00 -8.36 8.29
CA ALA A 118 -16.18 -8.56 9.73
C ALA A 118 -14.99 -9.36 10.31
N LEU A 119 -14.66 -9.14 11.58
CA LEU A 119 -13.64 -9.93 12.29
C LEU A 119 -14.03 -11.41 12.29
N THR A 120 -13.07 -12.27 11.94
CA THR A 120 -13.22 -13.73 11.96
C THR A 120 -12.41 -14.36 13.09
N ASP A 121 -12.67 -15.63 13.39
CA ASP A 121 -11.95 -16.37 14.44
C ASP A 121 -10.48 -16.69 14.06
N LEU A 122 -10.12 -16.57 12.78
CA LEU A 122 -8.77 -16.87 12.31
C LEU A 122 -7.92 -15.59 12.27
N VAL A 123 -7.27 -15.31 13.40
CA VAL A 123 -6.37 -14.18 13.59
C VAL A 123 -4.92 -14.63 13.39
N TYR A 124 -4.18 -13.91 12.55
CA TYR A 124 -2.76 -14.17 12.23
C TYR A 124 -1.81 -13.27 13.02
N TYR A 125 -2.28 -12.08 13.40
CA TYR A 125 -1.50 -11.09 14.12
C TYR A 125 -2.41 -10.23 14.97
N GLU A 126 -1.97 -9.90 16.18
CA GLU A 126 -2.65 -8.95 17.04
C GLU A 126 -1.64 -8.30 18.00
N ASP A 127 -1.61 -6.97 18.02
CA ASP A 127 -0.97 -6.16 19.07
C ASP A 127 -1.99 -5.16 19.65
N ASP A 128 -1.54 -4.18 20.43
CA ASP A 128 -2.42 -3.18 21.05
C ASP A 128 -3.13 -2.28 20.01
N ASN A 129 -2.55 -2.09 18.82
CA ASN A 129 -2.97 -1.10 17.82
C ASN A 129 -3.41 -1.70 16.49
N THR A 130 -3.05 -2.95 16.19
CA THR A 130 -3.24 -3.57 14.88
C THR A 130 -3.75 -5.00 15.05
N ILE A 131 -4.64 -5.42 14.15
CA ILE A 131 -5.08 -6.81 14.02
C ILE A 131 -5.01 -7.24 12.56
N ALA A 132 -4.61 -8.48 12.32
CA ALA A 132 -4.69 -9.12 11.01
C ALA A 132 -5.43 -10.45 11.11
N PHE A 133 -6.45 -10.64 10.29
CA PHE A 133 -7.32 -11.80 10.33
C PHE A 133 -7.78 -12.20 8.94
N GLN A 134 -8.24 -13.45 8.80
CA GLN A 134 -8.77 -13.97 7.55
C GLN A 134 -10.03 -13.23 7.14
N HIS A 135 -10.10 -12.76 5.90
CA HIS A 135 -11.33 -12.19 5.34
C HIS A 135 -12.45 -13.24 5.30
N GLU A 136 -13.68 -12.87 5.67
CA GLU A 136 -14.84 -13.77 5.76
C GLU A 136 -15.23 -14.41 4.41
N ASN A 137 -15.11 -13.62 3.34
CA ASN A 137 -15.37 -14.01 1.95
C ASN A 137 -14.07 -13.88 1.11
N PRO A 138 -13.12 -14.81 1.23
CA PRO A 138 -11.82 -14.69 0.55
C PRO A 138 -11.94 -14.73 -0.98
N VAL A 139 -11.10 -13.95 -1.66
CA VAL A 139 -11.04 -13.90 -3.14
C VAL A 139 -9.80 -14.62 -3.72
N CYS A 140 -8.93 -15.11 -2.84
CA CYS A 140 -7.72 -15.87 -3.13
C CYS A 140 -7.41 -16.78 -1.94
N GLU A 141 -6.43 -17.67 -2.08
CA GLU A 141 -6.05 -18.65 -1.06
C GLU A 141 -5.79 -18.00 0.32
N HIS A 142 -5.03 -16.90 0.34
CA HIS A 142 -4.82 -16.08 1.53
C HIS A 142 -5.29 -14.65 1.27
N HIS A 143 -6.51 -14.36 1.72
CA HIS A 143 -7.06 -13.02 1.77
C HIS A 143 -7.11 -12.56 3.23
N VAL A 144 -6.13 -11.77 3.64
CA VAL A 144 -6.01 -11.26 5.02
C VAL A 144 -6.41 -9.80 5.07
N VAL A 145 -7.19 -9.42 6.08
CA VAL A 145 -7.53 -8.04 6.39
C VAL A 145 -6.67 -7.59 7.55
N ILE A 146 -5.99 -6.45 7.38
CA ILE A 146 -5.18 -5.78 8.39
C ILE A 146 -5.86 -4.46 8.73
N GLN A 147 -6.10 -4.22 10.02
CA GLN A 147 -6.84 -3.06 10.51
C GLN A 147 -6.12 -2.42 11.70
N LEU A 148 -6.14 -1.09 11.74
CA LEU A 148 -5.84 -0.34 12.95
C LEU A 148 -7.04 -0.43 13.89
N LYS A 149 -6.78 -0.66 15.18
CA LYS A 149 -7.79 -0.79 16.24
C LYS A 149 -8.23 0.56 16.82
N ASN A 150 -7.46 1.62 16.59
CA ASN A 150 -7.77 2.92 17.18
C ASN A 150 -9.01 3.54 16.49
N PRO A 151 -10.07 3.85 17.27
CA PRO A 151 -11.30 4.42 16.73
C PRO A 151 -11.13 5.79 16.06
N GLU A 152 -10.05 6.52 16.36
CA GLU A 152 -9.77 7.80 15.68
C GLU A 152 -9.50 7.64 14.17
N PHE A 153 -9.17 6.43 13.72
CA PHE A 153 -8.90 6.10 12.31
C PHE A 153 -10.10 5.46 11.61
N GLU A 154 -11.30 5.60 12.19
CA GLU A 154 -12.53 4.89 11.79
C GLU A 154 -13.15 5.34 10.45
N SER A 155 -12.58 6.28 9.70
CA SER A 155 -12.99 6.45 8.30
C SER A 155 -11.96 7.17 7.46
N GLY A 156 -11.61 6.55 6.34
CA GLY A 156 -10.66 7.11 5.38
C GLY A 156 -9.21 7.10 5.90
N LEU A 157 -8.35 7.76 5.12
CA LEU A 157 -6.94 7.84 5.41
C LEU A 157 -6.64 9.06 6.30
N ASP A 158 -6.69 8.89 7.62
CA ASP A 158 -6.33 9.91 8.63
C ASP A 158 -4.86 9.82 9.08
N VAL A 159 -3.98 9.56 8.12
CA VAL A 159 -2.53 9.64 8.29
C VAL A 159 -2.08 11.09 8.46
N ARG A 160 -1.14 11.30 9.37
CA ARG A 160 -0.52 12.56 9.79
C ARG A 160 0.94 12.30 10.15
N GLU A 161 1.74 13.36 10.24
CA GLU A 161 3.14 13.23 10.69
C GLU A 161 3.29 12.58 12.07
N THR A 162 2.27 12.67 12.93
CA THR A 162 2.30 12.14 14.30
C THR A 162 1.94 10.66 14.42
N ASN A 163 1.47 10.01 13.35
CA ASN A 163 1.05 8.60 13.37
C ASN A 163 1.62 7.78 12.19
N LEU A 164 2.77 8.19 11.66
CA LEU A 164 3.39 7.52 10.51
C LEU A 164 3.79 6.08 10.84
N GLU A 165 4.26 5.81 12.05
CA GLU A 165 4.68 4.47 12.45
C GLU A 165 3.51 3.49 12.51
N GLU A 166 2.32 3.94 12.95
CA GLU A 166 1.10 3.12 12.96
C GLU A 166 0.67 2.71 11.56
N TYR A 167 0.71 3.63 10.60
CA TYR A 167 0.43 3.33 9.19
C TYR A 167 1.54 2.48 8.56
N GLY A 168 2.80 2.72 8.91
CA GLY A 168 3.93 1.87 8.53
C GLY A 168 3.80 0.43 9.04
N ASN A 169 3.27 0.28 10.26
CA ASN A 169 3.07 -1.01 10.92
C ASN A 169 2.15 -1.93 10.09
N LEU A 170 1.22 -1.38 9.30
CA LEU A 170 0.38 -2.16 8.39
C LEU A 170 1.21 -2.97 7.37
N PHE A 171 2.28 -2.39 6.83
CA PHE A 171 3.19 -3.10 5.92
C PHE A 171 4.03 -4.14 6.66
N TRP A 172 4.50 -3.82 7.87
CA TRP A 172 5.25 -4.76 8.68
C TRP A 172 4.41 -5.98 9.08
N VAL A 173 3.16 -5.76 9.51
CA VAL A 173 2.21 -6.83 9.81
C VAL A 173 1.95 -7.68 8.57
N ALA A 174 1.76 -7.08 7.40
CA ALA A 174 1.60 -7.85 6.16
C ALA A 174 2.82 -8.76 5.90
N LYS A 175 4.04 -8.24 6.01
CA LYS A 175 5.27 -9.04 5.89
C LYS A 175 5.34 -10.15 6.94
N SER A 176 5.01 -9.86 8.21
CA SER A 176 5.04 -10.86 9.27
C SER A 176 4.01 -11.98 9.04
N VAL A 177 2.81 -11.65 8.60
CA VAL A 177 1.79 -12.65 8.24
C VAL A 177 2.21 -13.45 7.01
N SER A 178 2.81 -12.80 6.01
CA SER A 178 3.30 -13.49 4.81
C SER A 178 4.36 -14.54 5.15
N GLN A 179 5.24 -14.26 6.11
CA GLN A 179 6.24 -15.21 6.62
C GLN A 179 5.60 -16.39 7.36
N GLN A 180 4.56 -16.14 8.17
CA GLN A 180 3.81 -17.21 8.85
C GLN A 180 3.06 -18.12 7.86
N LEU A 181 2.57 -17.56 6.76
CA LEU A 181 1.86 -18.27 5.69
C LEU A 181 2.81 -18.87 4.64
N GLU A 182 4.12 -18.69 4.80
CA GLU A 182 5.14 -19.18 3.85
C GLU A 182 4.94 -18.68 2.40
N ILE A 183 4.44 -17.44 2.23
CA ILE A 183 4.30 -16.79 0.91
C ILE A 183 5.42 -15.78 0.65
N GLU A 184 6.11 -15.93 -0.49
CA GLU A 184 7.31 -15.16 -0.86
C GLU A 184 7.01 -13.80 -1.54
N GLY A 185 5.74 -13.43 -1.63
CA GLY A 185 5.26 -12.18 -2.20
C GLY A 185 3.74 -12.12 -2.11
N TYR A 186 3.19 -10.93 -2.26
CA TYR A 186 1.77 -10.67 -2.05
C TYR A 186 1.38 -9.34 -2.69
N LYS A 187 0.09 -9.01 -2.65
CA LYS A 187 -0.44 -7.71 -3.05
C LYS A 187 -1.10 -7.06 -1.85
N LEU A 188 -0.92 -5.75 -1.74
CA LEU A 188 -1.56 -4.93 -0.73
C LEU A 188 -2.57 -4.02 -1.39
N PHE A 189 -3.78 -3.92 -0.83
CA PHE A 189 -4.84 -3.12 -1.42
C PHE A 189 -5.64 -2.38 -0.36
N MET A 190 -6.01 -1.13 -0.63
CA MET A 190 -6.86 -0.30 0.23
C MET A 190 -7.84 0.51 -0.62
N ASN A 191 -9.12 0.51 -0.24
CA ASN A 191 -10.07 1.49 -0.74
C ASN A 191 -10.08 2.69 0.21
N VAL A 192 -9.90 3.89 -0.32
CA VAL A 192 -10.00 5.14 0.44
C VAL A 192 -11.19 5.95 -0.05
N ALA A 193 -12.12 6.22 0.85
CA ALA A 193 -13.25 7.11 0.61
C ALA A 193 -13.64 7.83 1.91
N PRO A 194 -13.88 9.16 1.88
CA PRO A 194 -14.44 9.90 2.99
C PRO A 194 -15.88 9.41 3.19
N ASN A 195 -16.17 8.89 4.38
CA ASN A 195 -17.49 8.37 4.77
C ASN A 195 -17.89 7.02 4.18
N GLN A 196 -17.02 6.01 4.23
CA GLN A 196 -17.45 4.62 3.95
C GLN A 196 -18.62 4.24 4.88
N THR A 197 -19.77 3.96 4.29
CA THR A 197 -21.01 3.66 5.03
C THR A 197 -21.13 2.20 5.45
N SER A 198 -20.29 1.31 4.90
CA SER A 198 -20.34 -0.14 5.14
C SER A 198 -19.41 -0.61 6.27
N SER A 199 -18.30 0.08 6.52
CA SER A 199 -17.36 -0.24 7.61
C SER A 199 -16.71 1.04 8.14
N PRO A 200 -16.72 1.27 9.46
CA PRO A 200 -16.00 2.36 10.08
C PRO A 200 -14.53 2.00 10.26
N PHE A 201 -13.91 1.15 9.44
CA PHE A 201 -12.49 0.85 9.58
C PHE A 201 -11.83 0.86 8.21
N THR A 202 -10.66 1.47 8.14
CA THR A 202 -9.81 1.41 6.95
C THR A 202 -9.18 0.01 6.86
N CYS A 203 -9.63 -0.78 5.88
CA CYS A 203 -9.13 -2.14 5.66
C CYS A 203 -7.95 -2.15 4.70
N PHE A 204 -6.84 -2.73 5.15
CA PHE A 204 -5.69 -3.03 4.31
C PHE A 204 -5.67 -4.51 3.99
N HIS A 205 -5.94 -4.85 2.73
CA HIS A 205 -6.06 -6.21 2.26
C HIS A 205 -4.69 -6.72 1.82
N MET A 206 -4.24 -7.83 2.39
CA MET A 206 -3.13 -8.62 1.88
C MET A 206 -3.69 -9.82 1.11
N LEU A 207 -3.28 -9.96 -0.15
CA LEU A 207 -3.74 -10.99 -1.08
C LEU A 207 -2.55 -11.84 -1.54
N SER A 208 -2.72 -13.16 -1.54
CA SER A 208 -1.72 -14.08 -2.05
C SER A 208 -1.48 -13.95 -3.57
N PRO A 209 -0.33 -14.42 -4.09
CA PRO A 209 0.07 -14.27 -5.51
C PRO A 209 -0.88 -14.85 -6.57
N ASP A 210 -1.74 -15.79 -6.19
CA ASP A 210 -2.78 -16.36 -7.04
C ASP A 210 -3.84 -15.32 -7.44
N TYR A 211 -4.04 -14.28 -6.63
CA TYR A 211 -4.88 -13.15 -7.00
C TYR A 211 -4.26 -12.36 -8.17
N LYS A 212 -5.01 -12.23 -9.26
CA LYS A 212 -4.58 -11.55 -10.48
C LYS A 212 -5.10 -10.11 -10.54
N THR A 213 -4.19 -9.19 -10.85
CA THR A 213 -4.45 -7.77 -11.05
C THR A 213 -3.83 -7.32 -12.37
N GLU A 214 -4.27 -6.18 -12.90
CA GLU A 214 -3.79 -5.65 -14.18
C GLU A 214 -2.58 -4.69 -14.06
N LEU A 215 -2.01 -4.58 -12.85
CA LEU A 215 -0.79 -3.82 -12.52
C LEU A 215 0.44 -4.72 -12.54
#